data_AF-A0A235IY54-F1
#
_entry.id   AF-A0A235IY54-F1
#
_cell.length_a   1.000
_cell.length_b   1.000
_cell.length_c   1.000
_cell.angle_alpha   90.00
_cell.angle_beta   90.00
_cell.angle_gamma   90.00
#
_symmetry.space_group_name_H-M   'P 1'
#
loop_
_entity.id
_entity.type
_entity.pdbx_description
1 polymer ?
#
loop_
_entity_poly.entity_id
_entity_poly.type
_entity_poly.pdbx_seq_one_letter_code
_entity_poly.pdbx_strand_id
1 'polypeptide(L)' 'MDVKLILAGLTVIFTLSCLFFGTKNGFYDSDNYHGNGSAH' A
#
# COMPACT_ATOMS: atom_id res chain seq x y z
N MET A 1 27.19 1.75 -8.68
CA MET A 1 26.25 2.26 -7.67
C MET A 1 26.04 1.16 -6.64
N ASP A 2 26.28 1.42 -5.36
CA ASP A 2 26.28 0.38 -4.32
C ASP A 2 24.84 -0.10 -4.03
N VAL A 3 24.61 -1.42 -4.09
CA VAL A 3 23.28 -2.01 -3.93
C VAL A 3 22.65 -1.72 -2.56
N LYS A 4 23.46 -1.61 -1.50
CA LYS A 4 22.97 -1.33 -0.14
C LYS A 4 22.39 0.08 -0.08
N LEU A 5 23.05 1.03 -0.75
CA LEU A 5 22.58 2.41 -0.82
C LEU A 5 21.27 2.51 -1.63
N ILE A 6 21.17 1.80 -2.75
CA ILE A 6 19.94 1.74 -3.56
C ILE A 6 18.79 1.16 -2.75
N LEU A 7 19.03 0.04 -2.07
CA LEU A 7 18.02 -0.64 -1.28
C LEU A 7 17.53 0.26 -0.13
N ALA A 8 18.45 0.90 0.61
CA ALA A 8 18.08 1.82 1.67
C ALA A 8 17.20 2.99 1.17
N GLY A 9 17.55 3.58 0.02
CA GLY A 9 16.75 4.63 -0.60
C GLY A 9 15.36 4.14 -1.03
N LEU A 10 15.28 2.98 -1.68
CA LEU A 10 14.00 2.40 -2.10
C LEU A 10 13.13 1.99 -0.92
N THR A 11 13.70 1.50 0.18
CA THR A 11 12.94 1.16 1.38
C THR A 11 12.21 2.38 1.94
N VAL A 12 12.87 3.54 2.02
CA VAL A 12 12.22 4.77 2.49
C VAL A 12 11.05 5.16 1.60
N ILE A 13 11.25 5.17 0.28
CA ILE A 13 10.21 5.51 -0.69
C ILE A 13 9.06 4.51 -0.61
N PHE A 14 9.35 3.21 -0.53
CA PHE A 14 8.38 2.15 -0.43
C PHE A 14 7.54 2.27 0.84
N THR A 15 8.16 2.47 2.01
CA THR A 15 7.45 2.62 3.28
C THR A 15 6.49 3.81 3.25
N LEU A 16 6.94 4.99 2.79
CA LEU A 16 6.08 6.16 2.70
C LEU A 16 4.93 5.94 1.70
N SER A 17 5.21 5.27 0.58
CA SER A 17 4.20 4.92 -0.42
C SER A 17 3.14 3.97 0.16
N CYS A 18 3.54 2.94 0.91
CA CYS A 18 2.62 2.03 1.57
C CYS A 18 1.69 2.76 2.55
N LEU A 19 2.23 3.66 3.36
CA LEU A 19 1.42 4.46 4.28
C LEU A 19 0.46 5.37 3.53
N PHE A 20 0.92 6.04 2.46
CA PHE A 20 0.07 6.91 1.66
C PHE A 20 -1.06 6.13 0.97
N PHE A 21 -0.74 5.11 0.19
CA PHE A 21 -1.73 4.33 -0.55
C PHE A 21 -2.63 3.49 0.34
N GLY A 22 -2.16 3.09 1.53
CA GLY A 22 -2.99 2.43 2.54
C GLY A 22 -4.16 3.29 3.03
N THR A 23 -4.06 4.62 2.92
CA THR A 23 -5.17 5.55 3.24
C THR A 23 -6.07 5.88 2.04
N LYS A 24 -5.71 5.43 0.83
CA LYS A 24 -6.40 5.76 -0.42
C LYS A 24 -7.16 4.54 -0.94
N ASN A 25 -8.13 4.09 -0.15
CA ASN A 25 -9.08 3.06 -0.56
C ASN A 25 -10.39 3.70 -1.06
N GLY A 26 -11.25 2.91 -1.71
CA GLY A 26 -12.55 3.42 -2.18
C GLY A 26 -13.59 2.33 -2.28
N PHE A 27 -13.32 1.26 -3.03
CA PHE A 27 -14.32 0.22 -3.28
C PHE A 27 -14.77 -0.48 -1.99
N TYR A 28 -13.83 -0.96 -1.16
CA TYR A 28 -14.15 -1.70 0.06
C TYR A 28 -14.82 -0.87 1.15
N ASP A 29 -14.77 0.46 1.08
CA ASP A 29 -15.43 1.39 2.02
C ASP A 29 -16.71 2.01 1.42
N SER A 30 -17.14 1.56 0.23
CA SER A 30 -18.32 2.08 -0.46
C SER A 30 -19.55 1.21 -0.22
N ASP A 31 -20.73 1.80 -0.42
CA ASP A 31 -22.02 1.08 -0.36
C ASP A 31 -22.15 -0.03 -1.41
N ASN A 32 -21.28 -0.05 -2.43
CA ASN A 32 -21.25 -1.09 -3.45
C ASN A 32 -20.52 -2.36 -2.98
N TYR A 33 -19.86 -2.31 -1.83
CA TYR A 33 -19.17 -3.45 -1.25
C TYR A 33 -20.07 -4.20 -0.27
N HIS A 34 -20.41 -5.43 -0.64
CA HIS A 34 -21.33 -6.27 0.14
C HIS A 34 -20.62 -7.44 0.84
N GLY A 35 -19.28 -7.49 0.78
CA GLY A 35 -18.46 -8.55 1.38
C GLY A 35 -17.84 -8.12 2.71
N ASN A 36 -16.99 -9.00 3.27
CA ASN A 36 -16.28 -8.76 4.53
C ASN A 36 -14.75 -8.61 4.34
N GLY A 37 -14.30 -8.43 3.10
CA GLY A 37 -12.89 -8.37 2.71
C GLY A 37 -12.29 -9.71 2.31
N SER A 38 -13.08 -10.78 2.21
CA SER A 38 -12.60 -12.14 1.91
C SER A 38 -13.43 -12.84 0.84
N ALA A 39 -12.94 -13.98 0.34
CA ALA A 39 -13.58 -14.76 -0.73
C ALA A 39 -14.58 -15.82 -0.22
N HIS A 40 -15.07 -15.66 1.02
CA HIS A 40 -16.01 -16.58 1.65
C HIS A 40 -17.47 -16.24 1.36
#